data_AF-A0A7C4EKN3-F1
#
_entry.id   AF-A0A7C4EKN3-F1
#
_cell.length_a   1.000
_cell.length_b   1.000
_cell.length_c   1.000
_cell.angle_alpha   90.00
_cell.angle_beta   90.00
_cell.angle_gamma   90.00
#
_symmetry.space_group_name_H-M   'P 1'
#
loop_
_entity.id
_entity.type
_entity.pdbx_description
1 polymer ?
#
loop_
_entity_poly.entity_id
_entity_poly.type
_entity_poly.pdbx_seq_one_letter_code
_entity_poly.pdbx_strand_id
1 'polypeptide(L)'
;AYEIEKWIQDLKNLADTRRIGVDVEETKSQIDRGLRPAFGAAWRQMAQSPLAFMDLGLAVCQAMLIAYDEGLGVCCMSGPRLEQVASLLNLPETAVPVCLMSVGYPAESWEAGGQTVKAPFDTLFWEMQYGRPFPRDPAVLAELEQANMIQTPAPLPWRDAELKYLMQALGLETRVTAFPIPPATS
;
A
#
# COMPACT_ATOMS: atom_id res chain seq x y z
N ALA A 1 8.48 -13.81 11.12
CA ALA A 1 9.24 -12.78 11.84
C ALA A 1 10.71 -12.89 11.43
N TYR A 2 11.38 -11.79 11.14
CA TYR A 2 12.73 -11.73 10.57
C TYR A 2 13.80 -12.31 11.52
N GLU A 3 13.95 -13.63 11.63
CA GLU A 3 15.09 -14.22 12.32
C GLU A 3 16.33 -14.16 11.41
N ILE A 4 17.40 -13.51 11.87
CA ILE A 4 18.56 -13.23 11.03
C ILE A 4 19.22 -14.50 10.47
N GLU A 5 19.32 -15.57 11.26
CA GLU A 5 19.91 -16.82 10.76
C GLU A 5 19.02 -17.48 9.71
N LYS A 6 17.68 -17.41 9.87
CA LYS A 6 16.76 -17.85 8.83
C LYS A 6 16.91 -17.00 7.57
N TRP A 7 17.02 -15.68 7.70
CA TRP A 7 17.17 -14.78 6.56
C TRP A 7 18.48 -14.99 5.80
N ILE A 8 19.61 -15.15 6.51
CA ILE A 8 20.90 -15.50 5.91
C ILE A 8 20.80 -16.84 5.19
N GLN A 9 20.12 -17.83 5.78
CA GLN A 9 19.89 -19.11 5.14
C GLN A 9 19.02 -18.99 3.89
N ASP A 10 17.96 -18.17 3.92
CA ASP A 10 17.10 -17.90 2.77
C ASP A 10 17.91 -17.24 1.62
N LEU A 11 18.82 -16.31 1.91
CA LEU A 11 19.75 -15.75 0.92
C LEU A 11 20.66 -16.82 0.31
N LYS A 12 21.20 -17.73 1.11
CA LYS A 12 22.00 -18.85 0.59
C LYS A 12 21.17 -19.76 -0.31
N ASN A 13 19.91 -20.01 0.05
CA ASN A 13 18.98 -20.78 -0.78
C ASN A 13 18.68 -20.06 -2.12
N LEU A 14 18.64 -18.73 -2.14
CA LEU A 14 18.52 -17.95 -3.38
C LEU A 14 19.76 -18.11 -4.27
N ALA A 15 20.96 -18.17 -3.69
CA ALA A 15 22.18 -18.48 -4.44
C ALA A 15 22.14 -19.91 -5.00
N ASP A 16 21.71 -20.89 -4.20
CA ASP A 16 21.54 -22.29 -4.63
C ASP A 16 20.55 -22.44 -5.79
N THR A 17 19.47 -21.67 -5.75
CA THR A 17 18.45 -21.65 -6.82
C THR A 17 18.80 -20.72 -7.99
N ARG A 18 20.03 -20.18 -8.00
CA ARG A 18 20.56 -19.25 -9.03
C ARG A 18 19.68 -18.02 -9.27
N ARG A 19 19.06 -17.52 -8.19
CA ARG A 19 18.27 -16.29 -8.20
C ARG A 19 19.13 -15.06 -7.90
N ILE A 20 20.29 -15.25 -7.28
CA ILE A 20 21.29 -14.22 -7.00
C ILE A 20 22.69 -14.76 -7.25
N GLY A 21 23.59 -13.89 -7.71
CA GLY A 21 24.97 -14.24 -8.00
C GLY A 21 25.16 -15.11 -9.25
N VAL A 22 26.40 -15.15 -9.75
CA VAL A 22 26.77 -15.96 -10.93
C VAL A 22 27.45 -17.27 -10.51
N ASP A 23 28.29 -17.20 -9.47
CA ASP A 23 28.92 -18.36 -8.83
C ASP A 23 28.29 -18.60 -7.44
N VAL A 24 27.78 -19.81 -7.22
CA VAL A 24 27.02 -20.15 -6.01
C VAL A 24 27.89 -20.07 -4.75
N GLU A 25 29.09 -20.64 -4.79
CA GLU A 25 29.94 -20.76 -3.61
C GLU A 25 30.60 -19.42 -3.26
N GLU A 26 31.01 -18.65 -4.27
CA GLU A 26 31.49 -17.29 -4.08
C GLU A 26 30.39 -16.38 -3.52
N THR A 27 29.17 -16.48 -4.05
CA THR A 27 28.03 -15.68 -3.58
C THR A 27 27.70 -15.98 -2.11
N LYS A 28 27.67 -17.26 -1.71
CA LYS A 28 27.51 -17.65 -0.30
C LYS A 28 28.62 -17.09 0.59
N SER A 29 29.87 -17.14 0.13
CA SER A 29 31.01 -16.55 0.85
C SER A 29 30.88 -15.04 1.02
N GLN A 30 30.39 -14.33 0.00
CA GLN A 30 30.15 -12.89 0.06
C GLN A 30 29.00 -12.54 1.03
N ILE A 31 27.93 -13.35 1.06
CA ILE A 31 26.84 -13.19 2.04
C ILE A 31 27.38 -13.31 3.46
N ASP A 32 28.19 -14.33 3.75
CA ASP A 32 28.75 -14.54 5.09
C ASP A 32 29.75 -13.45 5.51
N ARG A 33 30.55 -12.94 4.56
CA ARG A 33 31.60 -11.98 4.85
C ARG A 33 31.11 -10.54 4.92
N GLY A 34 30.17 -10.16 4.06
CA GLY A 34 29.69 -8.79 3.91
C GLY A 34 28.35 -8.56 4.59
N LEU A 35 27.34 -9.36 4.26
CA LEU A 35 25.97 -9.11 4.68
C LEU A 35 25.73 -9.56 6.13
N ARG A 36 26.20 -10.75 6.53
CA ARG A 36 25.98 -11.24 7.90
C ARG A 36 26.47 -10.27 8.99
N PRO A 37 27.67 -9.65 8.90
CA PRO A 37 28.10 -8.65 9.90
C PRO A 37 27.29 -7.35 9.86
N ALA A 38 26.95 -6.86 8.65
CA ALA A 38 26.20 -5.62 8.47
C ALA A 38 24.77 -5.73 9.01
N PHE A 39 24.13 -6.87 8.79
CA PHE A 39 22.77 -7.13 9.28
C PHE A 39 22.77 -7.63 10.73
N GLY A 40 23.80 -8.36 11.17
CA GLY A 40 23.94 -8.94 12.52
C GLY A 40 23.82 -7.97 13.68
N ALA A 41 24.41 -6.79 13.57
CA ALA A 41 24.43 -5.81 14.66
C ALA A 41 23.12 -4.99 14.79
N ALA A 42 22.35 -4.85 13.70
CA ALA A 42 21.18 -3.98 13.62
C ALA A 42 19.88 -4.71 13.22
N TRP A 43 19.88 -6.05 13.18
CA TRP A 43 18.76 -6.84 12.67
C TRP A 43 17.45 -6.65 13.42
N ARG A 44 17.47 -6.43 14.75
CA ARG A 44 16.24 -6.21 15.51
C ARG A 44 15.56 -4.89 15.13
N GLN A 45 16.33 -3.86 14.81
CA GLN A 45 15.81 -2.59 14.29
C GLN A 45 15.40 -2.74 12.81
N MET A 46 16.16 -3.48 12.01
CA MET A 46 15.81 -3.79 10.62
C MET A 46 14.72 -4.85 10.47
N ALA A 47 14.32 -5.56 11.53
CA ALA A 47 13.20 -6.51 11.54
C ALA A 47 11.86 -5.79 11.75
N GLN A 48 11.87 -4.59 12.33
CA GLN A 48 10.79 -3.60 12.21
C GLN A 48 10.91 -2.83 10.87
N SER A 49 11.32 -3.56 9.83
CA SER A 49 11.95 -3.03 8.63
C SER A 49 11.06 -2.04 7.88
N PRO A 50 11.59 -0.89 7.45
CA PRO A 50 11.03 -0.15 6.32
C PRO A 50 10.73 -1.07 5.11
N LEU A 51 11.52 -2.12 4.90
CA LEU A 51 11.33 -3.09 3.81
C LEU A 51 10.04 -3.91 3.94
N ALA A 52 9.65 -4.29 5.15
CA ALA A 52 8.42 -5.05 5.37
C ALA A 52 7.18 -4.19 5.03
N PHE A 53 7.24 -2.90 5.31
CA PHE A 53 6.20 -1.95 4.90
C PHE A 53 6.22 -1.69 3.39
N MET A 54 7.39 -1.68 2.75
CA MET A 54 7.49 -1.58 1.28
C MET A 54 6.89 -2.82 0.61
N ASP A 55 7.24 -4.03 1.06
CA ASP A 55 6.67 -5.29 0.54
C ASP A 55 5.16 -5.32 0.71
N LEU A 56 4.66 -4.91 1.88
CA LEU A 56 3.23 -4.82 2.13
C LEU A 56 2.57 -3.78 1.22
N GLY A 57 3.19 -2.61 1.03
CA GLY A 57 2.68 -1.57 0.14
C GLY A 57 2.57 -2.04 -1.31
N LEU A 58 3.57 -2.78 -1.78
CA LEU A 58 3.53 -3.44 -3.10
C LEU A 58 2.39 -4.47 -3.16
N ALA A 59 2.27 -5.35 -2.16
CA ALA A 59 1.21 -6.35 -2.11
C ALA A 59 -0.19 -5.73 -2.12
N VAL A 60 -0.41 -4.68 -1.32
CA VAL A 60 -1.68 -3.93 -1.30
C VAL A 60 -1.94 -3.28 -2.67
N CYS A 61 -0.95 -2.61 -3.26
CA CYS A 61 -1.10 -1.99 -4.58
C CYS A 61 -1.46 -3.00 -5.66
N GLN A 62 -0.79 -4.17 -5.70
CA GLN A 62 -1.12 -5.24 -6.64
C GLN A 62 -2.53 -5.78 -6.43
N ALA A 63 -2.94 -5.98 -5.17
CA ALA A 63 -4.30 -6.43 -4.87
C ALA A 63 -5.37 -5.42 -5.31
N MET A 64 -5.10 -4.11 -5.15
CA MET A 64 -5.99 -3.05 -5.63
C MET A 64 -6.11 -3.06 -7.17
N LEU A 65 -5.00 -3.27 -7.89
CA LEU A 65 -5.00 -3.34 -9.35
C LEU A 65 -5.80 -4.55 -9.87
N ILE A 66 -5.63 -5.72 -9.25
CA ILE A 66 -6.40 -6.92 -9.61
C ILE A 66 -7.88 -6.74 -9.28
N ALA A 67 -8.22 -6.16 -8.12
CA ALA A 67 -9.61 -5.89 -7.80
C ALA A 67 -10.26 -4.96 -8.84
N TYR A 68 -9.55 -3.91 -9.28
CA TYR A 68 -10.02 -3.02 -10.33
C TYR A 68 -10.23 -3.76 -11.67
N ASP A 69 -9.29 -4.61 -12.08
CA ASP A 69 -9.37 -5.42 -13.30
C ASP A 69 -10.57 -6.37 -13.29
N GLU A 70 -10.88 -6.94 -12.11
CA GLU A 70 -12.05 -7.81 -11.88
C GLU A 70 -13.37 -7.03 -11.69
N GLY A 71 -13.38 -5.70 -11.88
CA GLY A 71 -14.59 -4.87 -11.77
C GLY A 71 -15.04 -4.61 -10.33
N LEU A 72 -14.13 -4.73 -9.35
CA LEU A 72 -14.39 -4.49 -7.93
C LEU A 72 -13.82 -3.14 -7.48
N GLY A 73 -14.49 -2.53 -6.50
CA GLY A 73 -14.01 -1.38 -5.75
C GLY A 73 -13.22 -1.81 -4.52
N VAL A 74 -12.24 -0.99 -4.14
CA VAL A 74 -11.40 -1.19 -2.96
C VAL A 74 -11.30 0.07 -2.11
N CYS A 75 -11.30 -0.09 -0.78
CA CYS A 75 -11.01 1.00 0.15
C CYS A 75 -10.02 0.54 1.22
N CYS A 76 -8.85 1.18 1.22
CA CYS A 76 -7.81 0.96 2.21
C CYS A 76 -8.10 1.83 3.44
N MET A 77 -8.47 1.19 4.53
CA MET A 77 -8.72 1.84 5.81
C MET A 77 -7.53 1.62 6.74
N SER A 78 -7.07 2.70 7.33
CA SER A 78 -6.13 2.68 8.45
C SER A 78 -6.68 3.55 9.57
N GLY A 79 -6.26 3.32 10.81
CA GLY A 79 -6.75 4.09 11.94
C GLY A 79 -6.43 3.48 13.30
N PRO A 80 -6.82 4.17 14.38
CA PRO A 80 -6.40 3.84 15.75
C PRO A 80 -6.98 2.52 16.28
N ARG A 81 -7.87 1.85 15.53
CA ARG A 81 -8.51 0.59 15.94
C ARG A 81 -7.88 -0.65 15.32
N LEU A 82 -6.83 -0.52 14.52
CA LEU A 82 -6.17 -1.67 13.88
C LEU A 82 -5.58 -2.66 14.88
N GLU A 83 -5.14 -2.21 16.06
CA GLU A 83 -4.67 -3.09 17.13
C GLU A 83 -5.79 -4.00 17.67
N GLN A 84 -7.02 -3.49 17.74
CA GLN A 84 -8.18 -4.31 18.14
C GLN A 84 -8.47 -5.39 17.08
N VAL A 85 -8.29 -5.07 15.81
CA VAL A 85 -8.40 -6.05 14.71
C VAL A 85 -7.34 -7.14 14.85
N ALA A 86 -6.11 -6.80 15.24
CA ALA A 86 -5.07 -7.80 15.49
C ALA A 86 -5.45 -8.77 16.62
N SER A 87 -6.02 -8.25 17.72
CA SER A 87 -6.53 -9.08 18.81
C SER A 87 -7.69 -9.99 18.36
N LEU A 88 -8.68 -9.44 17.64
CA LEU A 88 -9.82 -10.21 17.12
C LEU A 88 -9.40 -11.33 16.16
N LEU A 89 -8.36 -11.10 15.36
CA LEU A 89 -7.81 -12.08 14.42
C LEU A 89 -6.76 -13.00 15.06
N ASN A 90 -6.50 -12.89 16.37
CA ASN A 90 -5.47 -13.63 17.09
C ASN A 90 -4.10 -13.58 16.40
N LEU A 91 -3.70 -12.40 15.93
CA LEU A 91 -2.39 -12.21 15.31
C LEU A 91 -1.27 -12.37 16.35
N PRO A 92 -0.12 -12.94 15.99
CA PRO A 92 1.01 -13.05 16.92
C PRO A 92 1.56 -11.66 17.26
N GLU A 93 2.20 -11.52 18.43
CA GLU A 93 2.83 -10.25 18.89
C GLU A 93 3.86 -9.67 17.90
N THR A 94 4.37 -10.51 16.99
CA THR A 94 5.32 -10.12 15.94
C THR A 94 4.66 -9.52 14.70
N ALA A 95 3.33 -9.57 14.58
CA ALA A 95 2.58 -9.03 13.46
C ALA A 95 2.13 -7.59 13.75
N VAL A 96 2.28 -6.72 12.75
CA VAL A 96 1.85 -5.32 12.83
C VAL A 96 0.73 -5.10 11.81
N PRO A 97 -0.53 -4.86 12.24
CA PRO A 97 -1.61 -4.52 11.32
C PRO A 97 -1.39 -3.11 10.75
N VAL A 98 -1.39 -2.97 9.42
CA VAL A 98 -1.09 -1.67 8.75
C VAL A 98 -2.31 -1.08 8.05
N CYS A 99 -3.09 -1.93 7.38
CA CYS A 99 -4.27 -1.53 6.63
C CYS A 99 -5.29 -2.67 6.61
N LEU A 100 -6.57 -2.33 6.74
CA LEU A 100 -7.70 -3.18 6.39
C LEU A 100 -8.21 -2.75 5.02
N MET A 101 -8.25 -3.68 4.08
CA MET A 101 -8.71 -3.42 2.71
C MET A 101 -10.09 -4.05 2.54
N SER A 102 -11.13 -3.23 2.35
CA SER A 102 -12.42 -3.72 1.89
C SER A 102 -12.39 -3.91 0.38
N VAL A 103 -13.06 -4.97 -0.10
CA VAL A 103 -13.18 -5.31 -1.51
C VAL A 103 -14.64 -5.69 -1.78
N GLY A 104 -15.22 -5.17 -2.85
CA GLY A 104 -16.59 -5.53 -3.24
C GLY A 104 -17.11 -4.72 -4.42
N TYR A 105 -18.34 -4.99 -4.82
CA TYR A 105 -19.00 -4.22 -5.88
C TYR A 105 -19.37 -2.83 -5.37
N PRO A 106 -18.98 -1.75 -6.07
CA PRO A 106 -19.38 -0.41 -5.69
C PRO A 106 -20.90 -0.27 -5.81
N ALA A 107 -21.54 0.24 -4.76
CA ALA A 107 -22.96 0.59 -4.80
C ALA A 107 -23.20 1.92 -5.54
N GLU A 108 -22.17 2.76 -5.58
CA GLU A 108 -22.14 4.03 -6.31
C GLU A 108 -21.64 3.86 -7.76
N SER A 109 -21.71 4.94 -8.54
CA SER A 109 -21.07 5.03 -9.85
C SER A 109 -19.59 4.70 -9.78
N TRP A 110 -19.08 4.12 -10.86
CA TRP A 110 -17.67 3.71 -10.95
C TRP A 110 -16.71 4.89 -10.79
N GLU A 111 -17.15 6.08 -11.19
CA GLU A 111 -16.40 7.31 -11.07
C GLU A 111 -16.24 7.78 -9.62
N ALA A 112 -17.05 7.25 -8.68
CA ALA A 112 -16.96 7.51 -7.23
C ALA A 112 -16.87 9.01 -6.85
N GLY A 113 -17.44 9.87 -7.69
CA GLY A 113 -17.41 11.33 -7.56
C GLY A 113 -16.28 12.04 -8.29
N GLY A 114 -15.46 11.35 -9.10
CA GLY A 114 -14.43 11.90 -9.98
C GLY A 114 -13.01 11.54 -9.56
N GLN A 115 -12.03 11.95 -10.36
CA GLN A 115 -10.62 11.70 -10.07
C GLN A 115 -10.19 12.45 -8.80
N THR A 116 -9.55 11.75 -7.87
CA THR A 116 -9.02 12.36 -6.65
C THR A 116 -7.99 13.44 -6.99
N VAL A 117 -8.17 14.64 -6.44
CA VAL A 117 -7.20 15.74 -6.61
C VAL A 117 -5.90 15.40 -5.89
N LYS A 118 -4.80 15.30 -6.65
CA LYS A 118 -3.44 15.10 -6.13
C LYS A 118 -2.68 16.42 -6.09
N ALA A 119 -1.60 16.47 -5.29
CA ALA A 119 -0.69 17.60 -5.30
C ALA A 119 -0.10 17.83 -6.71
N PRO A 120 0.27 19.07 -7.08
CA PRO A 120 0.81 19.36 -8.40
C PRO A 120 2.08 18.54 -8.70
N PHE A 121 2.20 18.02 -9.92
CA PHE A 121 3.29 17.15 -10.35
C PHE A 121 4.69 17.76 -10.10
N ASP A 122 4.86 19.04 -10.38
CA ASP A 122 6.09 19.83 -10.20
C ASP A 122 6.51 20.00 -8.73
N THR A 123 5.62 19.71 -7.79
CA THR A 123 5.93 19.66 -6.36
C THR A 123 6.29 18.26 -5.85
N LEU A 124 5.98 17.22 -6.63
CA LEU A 124 6.17 15.82 -6.27
C LEU A 124 7.41 15.18 -6.89
N PHE A 125 7.79 15.63 -8.09
CA PHE A 125 8.90 15.03 -8.85
C PHE A 125 10.01 16.05 -9.07
N TRP A 126 11.26 15.60 -8.85
CA TRP A 126 12.45 16.43 -8.99
C TRP A 126 13.44 15.79 -9.97
N GLU A 127 14.07 16.62 -10.79
CA GLU A 127 15.06 16.18 -11.77
C GLU A 127 16.46 16.14 -11.13
N MET A 128 17.00 14.94 -10.94
CA MET A 128 18.35 14.64 -10.42
C MET A 128 18.63 15.09 -8.98
N GLN A 129 18.02 16.19 -8.51
CA GLN A 129 18.25 16.81 -7.22
C GLN A 129 16.94 17.34 -6.63
N TYR A 130 16.71 17.06 -5.35
CA TYR A 130 15.56 17.60 -4.60
C TYR A 130 15.48 19.13 -4.71
N GLY A 131 14.28 19.65 -4.97
CA GLY A 131 14.02 21.08 -5.12
C GLY A 131 14.20 21.63 -6.53
N ARG A 132 14.73 20.84 -7.49
CA ARG A 132 14.69 21.16 -8.92
C ARG A 132 13.49 20.44 -9.55
N PRO A 133 12.37 21.11 -9.84
CA PRO A 133 11.17 20.46 -10.36
C PRO A 133 11.44 19.70 -11.66
N PHE A 134 10.83 18.53 -11.81
CA PHE A 134 10.87 17.79 -13.07
C PHE A 134 10.02 18.52 -14.13
N PRO A 135 10.56 18.79 -15.33
CA PRO A 135 9.83 19.52 -16.36
C PRO A 135 8.64 18.71 -16.87
N ARG A 136 7.48 19.36 -17.02
CA ARG A 136 6.31 18.75 -17.65
C ARG A 136 6.42 18.86 -19.17
N ASP A 137 6.08 17.77 -19.86
CA ASP A 137 5.99 17.75 -21.31
C ASP A 137 4.51 17.85 -21.77
N PRO A 138 4.13 18.89 -22.53
CA PRO A 138 2.78 19.02 -23.09
C PRO A 138 2.36 17.85 -23.97
N ALA A 139 3.29 17.18 -24.67
CA ALA A 139 2.97 16.03 -25.50
C ALA A 139 2.53 14.82 -24.65
N VAL A 140 3.18 14.59 -23.51
CA VAL A 140 2.79 13.55 -22.55
C VAL A 140 1.42 13.85 -21.95
N LEU A 141 1.12 15.11 -21.63
CA LEU A 141 -0.21 15.48 -21.14
C LEU A 141 -1.30 15.17 -22.17
N ALA A 142 -1.07 15.53 -23.43
CA ALA A 142 -2.01 15.25 -24.51
C ALA A 142 -2.22 13.73 -24.71
N GLU A 143 -1.17 12.91 -24.58
CA GLU A 143 -1.28 11.46 -24.63
C GLU A 143 -2.11 10.90 -23.47
N LEU A 144 -1.87 11.36 -22.25
CA LEU A 144 -2.61 10.92 -21.06
C LEU A 144 -4.09 11.32 -21.10
N GLU A 145 -4.41 12.49 -21.66
CA GLU A 145 -5.78 12.91 -21.93
C GLU A 145 -6.45 12.00 -22.97
N GLN A 146 -5.77 11.71 -24.09
CA GLN A 146 -6.28 10.81 -25.12
C GLN A 146 -6.51 9.38 -24.59
N ALA A 147 -5.64 8.92 -23.69
CA ALA A 147 -5.74 7.62 -23.04
C ALA A 147 -6.75 7.58 -21.88
N ASN A 148 -7.47 8.69 -21.59
CA ASN A 148 -8.38 8.83 -20.45
C ASN A 148 -7.73 8.54 -19.08
N MET A 149 -6.42 8.76 -18.96
CA MET A 149 -5.68 8.65 -17.69
C MET A 149 -5.81 9.94 -16.85
N ILE A 150 -6.14 11.06 -17.49
CA ILE A 150 -6.58 12.30 -16.86
C ILE A 150 -8.09 12.39 -17.02
N GLN A 151 -8.82 12.44 -15.90
CA GLN A 151 -10.26 12.43 -15.84
C GLN A 151 -10.78 13.68 -15.11
N THR A 152 -12.10 13.91 -15.17
CA THR A 152 -12.73 15.03 -14.46
C THR A 152 -12.46 14.93 -12.96
N PRO A 153 -11.92 15.97 -12.31
CA PRO A 153 -11.62 15.93 -10.89
C PRO A 153 -12.89 15.88 -10.05
N ALA A 154 -12.78 15.27 -8.87
CA ALA A 154 -13.84 15.27 -7.88
C ALA A 154 -14.04 16.65 -7.22
N PRO A 155 -15.28 17.03 -6.84
CA PRO A 155 -16.52 16.26 -7.00
C PRO A 155 -17.19 16.47 -8.36
N LEU A 156 -17.81 15.42 -8.90
CA LEU A 156 -18.69 15.48 -10.07
C LEU A 156 -20.01 16.19 -9.73
N PRO A 157 -20.68 16.88 -10.69
CA PRO A 157 -21.86 17.70 -10.41
C PRO A 157 -23.04 16.97 -9.77
N TRP A 158 -23.18 15.65 -10.00
CA TRP A 158 -24.27 14.84 -9.47
C TRP A 158 -23.94 14.09 -8.18
N ARG A 159 -22.72 14.25 -7.63
CA ARG A 159 -22.23 13.45 -6.51
C ARG A 159 -23.14 13.51 -5.28
N ASP A 160 -23.63 14.68 -4.92
CA ASP A 160 -24.51 14.86 -3.75
C ASP A 160 -25.86 14.14 -3.92
N ALA A 161 -26.42 14.15 -5.14
CA ALA A 161 -27.69 13.50 -5.43
C ALA A 161 -27.57 11.97 -5.36
N GLU A 162 -26.46 11.43 -5.89
CA GLU A 162 -26.13 10.01 -5.82
C GLU A 162 -25.96 9.54 -4.37
N LEU A 163 -25.14 10.24 -3.57
CA LEU A 163 -24.93 9.88 -2.17
C LEU A 163 -26.25 9.88 -1.40
N LYS A 164 -27.10 10.90 -1.58
CA LYS A 164 -28.42 10.96 -0.95
C LYS A 164 -29.29 9.77 -1.31
N TYR A 165 -29.29 9.36 -2.58
CA TYR A 165 -30.03 8.17 -3.02
C TYR A 165 -29.52 6.89 -2.35
N LEU A 166 -28.20 6.66 -2.34
CA LEU A 166 -27.60 5.47 -1.76
C LEU A 166 -27.84 5.37 -0.26
N MET A 167 -27.72 6.47 0.46
CA MET A 167 -28.00 6.50 1.90
C MET A 167 -29.44 6.09 2.22
N GLN A 168 -30.40 6.54 1.42
CA GLN A 168 -31.80 6.17 1.56
C GLN A 168 -32.05 4.70 1.17
N ALA A 169 -31.49 4.26 0.04
CA ALA A 169 -31.68 2.91 -0.48
C ALA A 169 -31.07 1.83 0.43
N LEU A 170 -29.92 2.12 1.04
CA LEU A 170 -29.19 1.20 1.91
C LEU A 170 -29.51 1.38 3.40
N GLY A 171 -30.35 2.37 3.76
CA GLY A 171 -30.70 2.66 5.15
C GLY A 171 -29.51 3.10 6.01
N LEU A 172 -28.55 3.81 5.43
CA LEU A 172 -27.31 4.22 6.10
C LEU A 172 -27.49 5.51 6.90
N GLU A 173 -26.72 5.65 7.99
CA GLU A 173 -26.70 6.87 8.77
C GLU A 173 -26.05 8.04 8.01
N THR A 174 -26.61 9.24 8.18
CA THR A 174 -26.14 10.44 7.51
C THR A 174 -25.11 11.24 8.27
N ARG A 175 -24.80 10.83 9.50
CA ARG A 175 -23.87 11.52 10.38
C ARG A 175 -22.72 10.59 10.69
N VAL A 176 -21.52 11.14 10.71
CA VAL A 176 -20.38 10.47 11.34
C VAL A 176 -20.62 10.53 12.85
N THR A 177 -21.32 9.53 13.39
CA THR A 177 -21.50 9.40 14.83
C THR A 177 -20.19 8.95 15.46
N ALA A 178 -19.79 9.57 16.57
CA ALA A 178 -18.70 9.06 17.38
C ALA A 178 -19.12 7.69 17.93
N PHE A 179 -18.51 6.61 17.44
CA PHE A 179 -18.73 5.27 17.99
C PHE A 179 -18.09 5.20 19.37
N PRO A 180 -18.85 5.08 20.47
CA PRO A 180 -18.27 4.85 21.79
C PRO A 180 -17.42 3.57 21.72
N ILE A 181 -16.19 3.65 22.22
CA ILE A 181 -15.25 2.53 22.26
C ILE A 181 -15.62 1.71 23.50
N PRO A 182 -16.15 0.48 23.38
CA PRO A 182 -16.24 -0.40 24.53
C PRO A 182 -14.81 -0.70 25.04
N PRO A 183 -14.56 -0.66 26.35
CA PRO A 183 -13.25 -0.99 26.89
C PRO A 183 -12.87 -2.41 26.45
N ALA A 184 -11.61 -2.58 26.04
CA ALA A 184 -11.06 -3.91 25.80
C ALA A 184 -11.26 -4.73 27.08
N THR A 185 -11.99 -5.84 26.97
CA THR A 185 -12.08 -6.79 28.08
C THR A 185 -10.72 -7.45 28.21
N SER A 186 -10.10 -7.23 29.37
CA SER A 186 -8.81 -7.79 29.79
C SER A 186 -8.81 -9.30 29.86
#